data_AF-A0A2B7Y2L3-F1
#
_entry.id   AF-A0A2B7Y2L3-F1
#
_cell.length_a   1.000
_cell.length_b   1.000
_cell.length_c   1.000
_cell.angle_alpha   90.00
_cell.angle_beta   90.00
_cell.angle_gamma   90.00
#
_symmetry.space_group_name_H-M   'P 1'
#
loop_
_entity.id
_entity.type
_entity.pdbx_description
1 polymer ?
#
loop_
_entity_poly.entity_id
_entity_poly.type
_entity_poly.pdbx_seq_one_letter_code
_entity_poly.pdbx_strand_id
1 'polypeptide(L)'
;MSSSAPSHHGGSLSLLYFVMISDEFVDANWDDKSFHHYTNGRWLFNESKQLAARSVMFNMTELIRTAAASQGCDISSYINVQKLPEGSFNKAFLIILRDGQQVIAKVPNPNAGLPFYTTASEVATMDFVGTEYSWSANTENMCLECMSR
;
A
#
# COMPACT_ATOMS: atom_id res chain seq x y z
N MET A 1 -39.67 18.89 -16.19
CA MET A 1 -38.36 18.88 -16.86
C MET A 1 -37.32 18.64 -15.80
N SER A 2 -36.75 17.45 -15.84
CA SER A 2 -35.69 16.91 -15.00
C SER A 2 -34.40 17.70 -15.21
N SER A 3 -33.73 18.05 -14.12
CA SER A 3 -32.37 18.57 -14.11
C SER A 3 -31.66 18.01 -12.89
N SER A 4 -31.08 16.82 -13.08
CA SER A 4 -30.25 16.10 -12.13
C SER A 4 -28.97 16.89 -11.84
N ALA A 5 -28.67 17.12 -10.56
CA ALA A 5 -27.35 17.58 -10.15
C ALA A 5 -26.34 16.42 -10.28
N PRO A 6 -25.09 16.67 -10.73
CA PRO A 6 -24.08 15.63 -10.80
C PRO A 6 -23.61 15.27 -9.38
N SER A 7 -23.73 13.99 -9.05
CA SER A 7 -23.17 13.36 -7.86
C SER A 7 -21.64 13.48 -7.88
N HIS A 8 -21.11 14.37 -7.06
CA HIS A 8 -19.69 14.36 -6.71
C HIS A 8 -19.41 13.08 -5.91
N HIS A 9 -18.98 12.03 -6.60
CA HIS A 9 -18.24 10.94 -5.97
C HIS A 9 -16.88 11.51 -5.55
N GLY A 10 -16.86 12.15 -4.38
CA GLY A 10 -15.63 12.34 -3.62
C GLY A 10 -15.10 10.94 -3.31
N GLY A 11 -14.15 10.48 -4.10
CA GLY A 11 -13.38 9.28 -3.82
C GLY A 11 -12.60 9.50 -2.53
N SER A 12 -13.25 9.22 -1.40
CA SER A 12 -12.58 9.01 -0.13
C SER A 12 -11.58 7.88 -0.35
N LEU A 13 -10.29 8.22 -0.36
CA LEU A 13 -9.19 7.25 -0.35
C LEU A 13 -9.20 6.58 1.03
N SER A 14 -10.14 5.66 1.20
CA SER A 14 -10.29 4.87 2.42
C SER A 14 -9.21 3.78 2.44
N LEU A 15 -7.99 4.14 2.83
CA LEU A 15 -6.97 3.17 3.22
C LEU A 15 -7.33 2.58 4.58
N LEU A 16 -7.99 1.43 4.58
CA LEU A 16 -8.20 0.62 5.77
C LEU A 16 -7.33 -0.64 5.69
N TYR A 17 -6.14 -0.57 6.28
CA TYR A 17 -5.38 -1.75 6.67
C TYR A 17 -6.02 -2.34 7.94
N PHE A 18 -6.76 -3.44 7.80
CA PHE A 18 -7.28 -4.22 8.93
C PHE A 18 -7.13 -5.71 8.62
N VAL A 19 -6.35 -6.42 9.45
CA VAL A 19 -6.18 -7.88 9.37
C VAL A 19 -7.11 -8.52 10.40
N MET A 20 -8.09 -9.29 9.96
CA MET A 20 -8.89 -10.20 10.81
C MET A 20 -8.96 -11.57 10.14
N ILE A 21 -8.45 -12.58 10.84
CA ILE A 21 -8.35 -14.00 10.47
C ILE A 21 -9.75 -14.65 10.33
N SER A 22 -10.00 -15.38 9.22
CA SER A 22 -10.89 -16.57 9.20
C SER A 22 -10.89 -17.28 7.83
N ASP A 23 -10.99 -18.60 7.90
CA ASP A 23 -10.85 -19.70 6.92
C ASP A 23 -11.69 -19.61 5.63
N GLU A 24 -11.05 -19.80 4.46
CA GLU A 24 -11.06 -21.06 3.66
C GLU A 24 -10.88 -20.80 2.13
N PHE A 25 -9.78 -21.35 1.58
CA PHE A 25 -9.49 -21.80 0.20
C PHE A 25 -9.47 -20.83 -1.03
N VAL A 26 -8.29 -20.73 -1.70
CA VAL A 26 -8.02 -21.12 -3.12
C VAL A 26 -6.52 -21.41 -3.25
N ASP A 27 -6.17 -22.58 -3.79
CA ASP A 27 -4.80 -23.09 -3.99
C ASP A 27 -4.07 -22.41 -5.16
N ALA A 28 -3.79 -21.13 -5.00
CA ALA A 28 -2.64 -20.53 -5.65
C ALA A 28 -1.54 -20.44 -4.59
N ASN A 29 -0.49 -21.23 -4.74
CA ASN A 29 0.69 -21.09 -3.90
C ASN A 29 1.43 -19.80 -4.30
N TRP A 30 0.88 -18.66 -3.89
CA TRP A 30 1.51 -17.35 -4.00
C TRP A 30 2.72 -17.22 -3.07
N ASP A 31 2.97 -18.20 -2.20
CA ASP A 31 4.01 -18.13 -1.21
C ASP A 31 5.35 -18.64 -1.74
N ASP A 32 6.39 -17.82 -1.54
CA ASP A 32 7.78 -18.13 -1.86
C ASP A 32 8.63 -17.86 -0.61
N LYS A 33 9.46 -18.81 -0.21
CA LYS A 33 10.33 -18.68 0.97
C LYS A 33 11.23 -17.44 0.92
N SER A 34 11.59 -16.97 -0.27
CA SER A 34 12.38 -15.75 -0.48
C SER A 34 11.65 -14.49 -0.05
N PHE A 35 10.31 -14.52 0.07
CA PHE A 35 9.50 -13.37 0.48
C PHE A 35 9.76 -12.99 1.93
N HIS A 36 10.12 -13.95 2.77
CA HIS A 36 10.36 -13.66 4.19
C HIS A 36 11.77 -13.13 4.47
N HIS A 37 12.74 -13.40 3.60
CA HIS A 37 14.15 -13.06 3.81
C HIS A 37 14.52 -11.74 3.17
N TYR A 38 15.55 -11.07 3.69
CA TYR A 38 16.11 -9.89 3.06
C TYR A 38 16.94 -10.28 1.83
N THR A 39 16.67 -9.67 0.67
CA THR A 39 17.28 -10.07 -0.62
C THR A 39 18.04 -8.96 -1.35
N ASN A 40 18.01 -7.71 -0.85
CA ASN A 40 18.52 -6.55 -1.61
C ASN A 40 20.00 -6.21 -1.36
N GLY A 41 20.68 -6.87 -0.42
CA GLY A 41 22.07 -6.52 -0.11
C GLY A 41 22.69 -7.28 1.06
N ARG A 42 23.88 -6.83 1.46
CA ARG A 42 24.68 -7.38 2.55
C ARG A 42 25.19 -6.29 3.48
N TRP A 43 25.45 -6.63 4.73
CA TRP A 43 26.00 -5.69 5.72
C TRP A 43 27.45 -6.02 6.05
N LEU A 44 28.28 -4.98 6.17
CA LEU A 44 29.68 -5.11 6.58
C LEU A 44 29.84 -5.59 8.03
N PHE A 45 28.87 -5.26 8.89
CA PHE A 45 28.90 -5.59 10.32
C PHE A 45 27.57 -6.18 10.79
N ASN A 46 27.63 -7.17 11.69
CA ASN A 46 26.47 -7.80 12.33
C ASN A 46 25.42 -8.33 11.32
N GLU A 47 25.85 -8.86 10.17
CA GLU A 47 24.98 -9.29 9.07
C GLU A 47 23.83 -10.20 9.53
N SER A 48 24.13 -11.23 10.32
CA SER A 48 23.10 -12.15 10.85
C SER A 48 22.04 -11.43 11.70
N LYS A 49 22.42 -10.42 12.49
CA LYS A 49 21.46 -9.62 13.27
C LYS A 49 20.62 -8.73 12.36
N GLN A 50 21.22 -8.14 11.33
CA GLN A 50 20.52 -7.28 10.37
C GLN A 50 19.51 -8.08 9.52
N LEU A 51 19.88 -9.30 9.12
CA LEU A 51 19.01 -10.24 8.43
C LEU A 51 17.85 -10.68 9.32
N ALA A 52 18.13 -11.07 10.57
CA ALA A 52 17.10 -11.49 11.52
C ALA A 52 16.10 -10.36 11.83
N ALA A 53 16.58 -9.12 11.99
CA ALA A 53 15.74 -7.96 12.26
C ALA A 53 14.84 -7.55 11.06
N ARG A 54 15.06 -8.11 9.87
CA ARG A 54 14.31 -7.87 8.62
C ARG A 54 13.69 -9.14 8.03
N SER A 55 13.73 -10.23 8.80
CA SER A 55 13.03 -11.46 8.47
C SER A 55 11.68 -11.43 9.18
N VAL A 56 10.61 -11.54 8.41
CA VAL A 56 9.24 -11.62 8.95
C VAL A 56 8.50 -12.72 8.23
N MET A 57 7.93 -13.62 9.03
CA MET A 57 7.00 -14.64 8.55
C MET A 57 5.61 -14.04 8.53
N PHE A 58 4.91 -14.22 7.41
CA PHE A 58 3.55 -13.75 7.22
C PHE A 58 2.85 -14.70 6.25
N ASN A 59 1.52 -14.71 6.26
CA ASN A 59 0.74 -15.53 5.33
C ASN A 59 0.44 -14.71 4.07
N MET A 60 0.97 -15.13 2.92
CA MET A 60 0.76 -14.43 1.66
C MET A 60 -0.71 -14.44 1.22
N THR A 61 -1.41 -15.56 1.41
CA THR A 61 -2.84 -15.66 1.10
C THR A 61 -3.66 -14.65 1.88
N GLU A 62 -3.36 -14.47 3.18
CA GLU A 62 -4.04 -13.47 4.02
C GLU A 62 -3.71 -12.04 3.61
N LEU A 63 -2.48 -11.79 3.14
CA LEU A 63 -2.08 -10.49 2.61
C LEU A 63 -2.90 -10.14 1.35
N ILE A 64 -3.04 -11.09 0.43
CA ILE A 64 -3.83 -10.93 -0.80
C ILE A 64 -5.31 -10.77 -0.45
N ARG A 65 -5.83 -11.57 0.48
CA ARG A 65 -7.24 -11.46 0.94
C ARG A 65 -7.53 -10.08 1.54
N THR A 66 -6.59 -9.54 2.31
CA THR A 66 -6.70 -8.19 2.88
C THR A 66 -6.68 -7.12 1.78
N ALA A 67 -5.79 -7.26 0.80
CA ALA A 67 -5.78 -6.37 -0.38
C ALA A 67 -7.07 -6.48 -1.20
N ALA A 68 -7.64 -7.68 -1.36
CA ALA A 68 -8.91 -7.91 -2.03
C ALA A 68 -10.04 -7.13 -1.35
N ALA A 69 -10.15 -7.29 -0.03
CA ALA A 69 -11.14 -6.60 0.77
C ALA A 69 -11.01 -5.08 0.68
N SER A 70 -9.79 -4.53 0.68
CA SER A 70 -9.59 -3.07 0.58
C SER A 70 -10.00 -2.50 -0.78
N GLN A 71 -9.89 -3.29 -1.84
CA GLN A 71 -10.32 -2.90 -3.20
C GLN A 71 -11.80 -3.20 -3.47
N GLY A 72 -12.51 -3.87 -2.56
CA GLY A 72 -13.87 -4.36 -2.80
C GLY A 72 -13.92 -5.45 -3.89
N CYS A 73 -12.83 -6.22 -4.04
CA CYS A 73 -12.70 -7.28 -5.03
C CYS A 73 -12.64 -8.66 -4.36
N ASP A 74 -12.90 -9.71 -5.14
CA ASP A 74 -12.71 -11.10 -4.70
C ASP A 74 -11.24 -11.53 -4.83
N ILE A 75 -10.78 -12.46 -3.99
CA ILE A 75 -9.40 -12.98 -4.05
C ILE A 75 -9.06 -13.62 -5.40
N SER A 76 -10.03 -14.20 -6.10
CA SER A 76 -9.87 -14.80 -7.43
C SER A 76 -9.56 -13.78 -8.54
N SER A 77 -9.71 -12.48 -8.25
CA SER A 77 -9.32 -11.40 -9.16
C SER A 77 -7.81 -11.23 -9.24
N TYR A 78 -7.04 -11.75 -8.29
CA TYR A 78 -5.58 -11.58 -8.24
C TYR A 78 -4.85 -12.62 -9.07
N ILE A 79 -3.96 -12.16 -9.94
CA ILE A 79 -3.30 -13.03 -10.93
C ILE A 79 -1.79 -13.16 -10.71
N ASN A 80 -1.16 -12.17 -10.05
CA ASN A 80 0.28 -12.18 -9.85
C ASN A 80 0.68 -11.42 -8.59
N VAL A 81 1.72 -11.92 -7.92
CA VAL A 81 2.37 -11.28 -6.78
C VAL A 81 3.87 -11.24 -7.02
N GLN A 82 4.43 -10.04 -6.99
CA GLN A 82 5.86 -9.82 -7.16
C GLN A 82 6.42 -9.08 -5.95
N LYS A 83 7.47 -9.64 -5.36
CA LYS A 83 8.27 -8.94 -4.35
C LYS A 83 9.05 -7.80 -5.02
N LEU A 84 8.86 -6.57 -4.54
CA LEU A 84 9.60 -5.40 -5.00
C LEU A 84 10.99 -5.34 -4.32
N PRO A 85 11.95 -4.59 -4.88
CA PRO A 85 13.23 -4.33 -4.23
C PRO A 85 13.03 -3.84 -2.80
N GLU A 86 13.51 -4.62 -1.84
CA GLU A 86 13.22 -4.38 -0.43
C GLU A 86 13.96 -3.17 0.10
N GLY A 87 13.23 -2.33 0.85
CA GLY A 87 13.80 -1.27 1.67
C GLY A 87 14.29 -1.80 3.02
N SER A 88 14.77 -0.89 3.87
CA SER A 88 15.30 -1.24 5.19
C SER A 88 14.24 -1.63 6.22
N PHE A 89 12.98 -1.20 6.04
CA PHE A 89 11.98 -1.20 7.10
C PHE A 89 10.69 -1.94 6.75
N ASN A 90 10.42 -2.20 5.47
CA ASN A 90 9.23 -2.93 5.04
C ASN A 90 9.59 -3.86 3.89
N LYS A 91 8.85 -4.95 3.77
CA LYS A 91 8.72 -5.70 2.53
C LYS A 91 7.59 -5.09 1.72
N ALA A 92 7.79 -4.93 0.42
CA ALA A 92 6.77 -4.39 -0.48
C ALA A 92 6.49 -5.41 -1.59
N PHE A 93 5.23 -5.60 -1.90
CA PHE A 93 4.74 -6.52 -2.92
C PHE A 93 3.87 -5.75 -3.91
N LEU A 94 4.15 -5.93 -5.18
CA LEU A 94 3.27 -5.54 -6.27
C LEU A 94 2.30 -6.70 -6.51
N ILE A 95 1.03 -6.40 -6.35
CA ILE A 95 -0.07 -7.33 -6.55
C ILE A 95 -0.86 -6.85 -7.77
N ILE A 96 -1.06 -7.73 -8.75
CA ILE A 96 -1.73 -7.41 -10.02
C ILE A 96 -3.08 -8.13 -10.09
N LEU A 97 -4.14 -7.38 -10.38
CA LEU A 97 -5.49 -7.88 -10.58
C LEU A 97 -5.72 -8.25 -12.06
N ARG A 98 -6.75 -9.06 -12.31
CA ARG A 98 -7.18 -9.56 -13.62
C ARG A 98 -7.58 -8.45 -14.58
N ASP A 99 -8.11 -7.36 -14.05
CA ASP A 99 -8.50 -6.16 -14.81
C ASP A 99 -7.30 -5.22 -15.11
N GLY A 100 -6.10 -5.59 -14.67
CA GLY A 100 -4.87 -4.81 -14.84
C GLY A 100 -4.62 -3.78 -13.75
N GLN A 101 -5.50 -3.66 -12.74
CA GLN A 101 -5.23 -2.81 -11.58
C GLN A 101 -4.06 -3.35 -10.76
N GLN A 102 -3.38 -2.44 -10.07
CA GLN A 102 -2.17 -2.75 -9.29
C GLN A 102 -2.31 -2.23 -7.87
N VAL A 103 -1.95 -3.08 -6.91
CA VAL A 103 -1.98 -2.78 -5.48
C VAL A 103 -0.58 -2.99 -4.91
N ILE A 104 -0.13 -2.05 -4.08
CA ILE A 104 1.11 -2.19 -3.32
C ILE A 104 0.78 -2.61 -1.90
N ALA A 105 1.17 -3.83 -1.54
CA ALA A 105 1.05 -4.34 -0.18
C ALA A 105 2.39 -4.19 0.56
N LYS A 106 2.35 -3.68 1.78
CA LYS A 106 3.54 -3.47 2.62
C LYS A 106 3.44 -4.28 3.89
N VAL A 107 4.50 -5.01 4.23
CA VAL A 107 4.64 -5.75 5.48
C VAL A 107 5.78 -5.13 6.28
N PRO A 108 5.51 -4.55 7.46
CA PRO A 108 6.54 -4.00 8.33
C PRO A 108 7.53 -5.05 8.81
N ASN A 109 8.81 -4.73 8.74
CA ASN A 109 9.86 -5.53 9.36
C ASN A 109 9.89 -5.28 10.88
N PRO A 110 10.40 -6.24 11.68
CA PRO A 110 10.53 -6.07 13.13
C PRO A 110 11.33 -4.82 13.55
N ASN A 111 12.26 -4.37 12.71
CA ASN A 111 13.07 -3.16 12.96
C ASN A 111 12.37 -1.84 12.62
N ALA A 112 11.16 -1.84 12.05
CA ALA A 112 10.44 -0.62 11.67
C ALA A 112 9.95 0.20 12.87
N GLY A 113 10.05 -0.33 14.09
CA GLY A 113 9.45 0.27 15.27
C GLY A 113 7.96 -0.06 15.36
N LEU A 114 7.21 0.74 16.13
CA LEU A 114 5.79 0.51 16.32
C LEU A 114 5.01 0.84 15.02
N PRO A 115 4.23 -0.13 14.47
CA PRO A 115 3.50 0.06 13.22
C PRO A 115 2.59 1.29 13.21
N PHE A 116 2.04 1.66 14.38
CA PHE A 116 1.19 2.84 14.53
C PHE A 116 1.90 4.12 14.08
N TYR A 117 3.13 4.36 14.53
CA TYR A 117 3.87 5.59 14.21
C TYR A 117 4.38 5.60 12.77
N THR A 118 4.76 4.44 12.22
CA THR A 118 5.21 4.37 10.82
C THR A 118 4.04 4.63 9.87
N THR A 119 2.88 4.03 10.14
CA THR A 119 1.66 4.24 9.34
C THR A 119 1.16 5.68 9.48
N ALA A 120 1.08 6.22 10.69
CA ALA A 120 0.61 7.59 10.89
C ALA A 120 1.52 8.61 10.20
N SER A 121 2.85 8.42 10.24
CA SER A 121 3.80 9.32 9.56
C SER A 121 3.72 9.21 8.04
N GLU A 122 3.49 8.01 7.50
CA GLU A 122 3.29 7.79 6.07
C GLU A 122 2.00 8.45 5.57
N VAL A 123 0.89 8.23 6.26
CA VAL A 123 -0.41 8.85 5.94
C VAL A 123 -0.31 10.37 6.03
N ALA A 124 0.25 10.91 7.11
CA ALA A 124 0.42 12.36 7.26
C ALA A 124 1.26 12.96 6.13
N THR A 125 2.27 12.24 5.65
CA THR A 125 3.09 12.68 4.51
C THR A 125 2.30 12.61 3.20
N MET A 126 1.55 11.54 2.97
CA MET A 126 0.69 11.42 1.79
C MET A 126 -0.38 12.51 1.74
N ASP A 127 -1.00 12.81 2.88
CA ASP A 127 -1.96 13.90 3.03
C ASP A 127 -1.29 15.25 2.75
N PHE A 128 -0.12 15.52 3.36
CA PHE A 128 0.61 16.76 3.13
C PHE A 128 0.96 16.97 1.65
N VAL A 129 1.56 15.96 1.02
CA VAL A 129 1.97 15.98 -0.38
C VAL A 129 0.76 16.11 -1.30
N GLY A 130 -0.32 15.35 -1.04
CA GLY A 130 -1.56 15.47 -1.80
C GLY A 130 -2.21 16.85 -1.67
N THR A 131 -2.12 17.47 -0.49
CA THR A 131 -2.62 18.82 -0.27
C THR A 131 -1.74 19.85 -1.00
N GLU A 132 -0.41 19.74 -0.96
CA GLU A 132 0.51 20.64 -1.67
C GLU A 132 0.39 20.55 -3.20
N TYR A 133 0.22 19.34 -3.76
CA TYR A 133 -0.09 19.18 -5.19
C TYR A 133 -1.45 19.80 -5.57
N SER A 134 -2.46 19.71 -4.69
CA SER A 134 -3.75 20.39 -4.89
C SER A 134 -3.61 21.92 -4.85
N TRP A 135 -2.79 22.46 -3.93
CA TRP A 135 -2.50 23.90 -3.86
C TRP A 135 -1.74 24.41 -5.08
N SER A 136 -0.79 23.63 -5.61
CA SER A 136 -0.01 23.97 -6.82
C SER A 136 -0.82 23.84 -8.11
N ALA A 137 -1.73 22.85 -8.22
CA ALA A 137 -2.66 22.74 -9.34
C ALA A 137 -3.72 23.86 -9.37
N ASN A 138 -4.06 24.43 -8.20
CA ASN A 138 -4.98 25.57 -8.10
C ASN A 138 -4.31 26.94 -8.31
N THR A 139 -2.97 27.04 -8.28
CA THR A 139 -2.28 28.32 -8.49
C THR A 139 -2.31 28.76 -9.95
N GLU A 140 -2.54 27.85 -10.90
CA GLU A 140 -2.83 28.20 -12.30
C GLU A 140 -4.24 28.81 -12.50
N ASN A 141 -5.16 28.61 -11.54
CA ASN A 141 -6.48 29.26 -11.51
C ASN A 141 -6.53 30.51 -10.63
N MET A 142 -5.48 30.81 -9.86
CA MET A 142 -5.46 31.93 -8.91
C MET A 142 -5.07 33.27 -9.56
N CYS A 143 -4.65 33.27 -10.83
CA CYS A 143 -4.19 34.49 -11.52
C CYS A 143 -5.28 35.30 -12.25
N LEU A 144 -6.56 34.91 -12.23
CA LEU A 144 -7.62 35.66 -12.93
C LEU A 144 -8.68 36.31 -12.03
N GLU A 145 -8.80 35.98 -10.75
CA GLU A 145 -9.86 36.58 -9.89
C GLU A 145 -9.45 37.79 -9.04
N CYS A 146 -8.17 38.19 -9.02
CA CYS A 146 -7.72 39.34 -8.20
C CYS A 146 -7.55 40.68 -8.93
N MET A 147 -7.93 40.82 -10.21
CA MET A 147 -7.79 42.09 -10.98
C MET A 147 -9.12 42.81 -11.30
N SER A 148 -10.21 42.56 -10.55
CA SER A 148 -11.51 43.22 -10.80
C SER A 148 -12.23 43.74 -9.55
N ARG A 149 -11.51 44.36 -8.60
CA ARG A 149 -12.13 45.29 -7.66
C ARG A 149 -11.21 46.45 -7.30
#